data_AF-A0A8J9WZK0-F1
#
_entry.id   AF-A0A8J9WZK0-F1
#
_cell.length_a   1.000
_cell.length_b   1.000
_cell.length_c   1.000
_cell.angle_alpha   90.00
_cell.angle_beta   90.00
_cell.angle_gamma   90.00
#
_symmetry.space_group_name_H-M   'P 1'
#
loop_
_entity.id
_entity.type
_entity.pdbx_description
1 polymer ?
#
loop_
_entity_poly.entity_id
_entity_poly.type
_entity_poly.pdbx_seq_one_letter_code
_entity_poly.pdbx_strand_id
1 'polypeptide(L)'
;SKYGQVYDLLEHGHVAHAFFRFLFIQTAFAAVASIFVWIEPVSAGSGIPEVKCYLNGVDLPRVVDPKTLICKVLGVICSVSAGLPVGKEGPMVHSGAVVATTVAAGRTRNDVQKRDLVACGAAAGVCTAFSAPIGGILFALEEGASYWAPSLTWRTFFCSMIAFTTLLVLNTIGTTFGKLGFNRLFSFGNFLYEGRESSFAVYELAIFVLIGVLGGLIGAIFNNTNEKITHWRIKNINHSKKRRFVEVLLVSMLVSTISFLLPLLWGQCKALPDDPNFSESEQELVESLVPFRCVAGKEYNEVASLMFTDPGDAIRLLFHMRKHAFSFGALLLFFLSYISLAVLVYGIAVPSGLFVPSLLSGAAFGRLFGNLALRLSPNLAFSNTYALIGAAAVLGGMARMTISLTVILLECTGNEQFVLPLMLTLMTARIVGGVFNEDLYHIHIHLKKGVNFLEAELRSITRHH
;
A
#
# COMPACT_ATOMS: atom_id res chain seq x y z
N SER A 1 -15.81 -12.55 -13.79
CA SER A 1 -15.12 -11.52 -12.98
C SER A 1 -16.01 -10.29 -12.81
N LYS A 2 -15.93 -9.57 -11.67
CA LYS A 2 -16.64 -8.29 -11.41
C LYS A 2 -16.47 -7.31 -12.58
N TYR A 3 -15.23 -7.18 -13.06
CA TYR A 3 -14.89 -6.27 -14.15
C TYR A 3 -15.30 -6.82 -15.52
N GLY A 4 -15.26 -8.15 -15.74
CA GLY A 4 -15.71 -8.77 -16.99
C GLY A 4 -17.16 -8.41 -17.36
N GLN A 5 -18.09 -8.46 -16.39
CA GLN A 5 -19.49 -8.06 -16.64
C GLN A 5 -19.65 -6.57 -16.98
N VAL A 6 -18.74 -5.72 -16.51
CA VAL A 6 -18.74 -4.28 -16.82
C VAL A 6 -18.14 -4.06 -18.20
N TYR A 7 -17.09 -4.79 -18.57
CA TYR A 7 -16.48 -4.75 -19.88
C TYR A 7 -17.43 -5.25 -20.97
N ASP A 8 -18.14 -6.36 -20.76
CA ASP A 8 -19.15 -6.85 -21.70
C ASP A 8 -20.20 -5.77 -22.00
N LEU A 9 -20.69 -5.07 -20.97
CA LEU A 9 -21.68 -3.99 -21.15
C LEU A 9 -21.12 -2.74 -21.82
N LEU A 10 -19.82 -2.47 -21.64
CA LEU A 10 -19.11 -1.38 -22.32
C LEU A 10 -18.91 -1.67 -23.81
N GLU A 11 -18.61 -2.92 -24.16
CA GLU A 11 -18.48 -3.37 -25.55
C GLU A 11 -19.80 -3.26 -26.33
N HIS A 12 -20.92 -3.54 -25.68
CA HIS A 12 -22.27 -3.37 -26.27
C HIS A 12 -22.76 -1.90 -26.31
N GLY A 13 -21.92 -0.94 -25.89
CA GLY A 13 -22.24 0.50 -25.96
C GLY A 13 -23.18 1.01 -24.86
N HIS A 14 -23.56 0.20 -23.88
CA HIS A 14 -24.47 0.59 -22.79
C HIS A 14 -23.73 1.21 -21.59
N VAL A 15 -23.10 2.36 -21.81
CA VAL A 15 -22.24 3.04 -20.81
C VAL A 15 -22.99 3.34 -19.50
N ALA A 16 -24.24 3.80 -19.56
CA ALA A 16 -25.02 4.11 -18.37
C ALA A 16 -25.34 2.86 -17.53
N HIS A 17 -25.67 1.73 -18.17
CA HIS A 17 -25.94 0.48 -17.47
C HIS A 17 -24.66 -0.11 -16.85
N ALA A 18 -23.54 -0.03 -17.58
CA ALA A 18 -22.23 -0.40 -17.05
C ALA A 18 -21.87 0.43 -15.80
N PHE A 19 -22.11 1.74 -15.83
CA PHE A 19 -21.88 2.64 -14.70
C PHE A 19 -22.71 2.27 -13.46
N PHE A 20 -24.03 2.14 -13.61
CA PHE A 20 -24.90 1.81 -12.46
C PHE A 20 -24.59 0.43 -11.89
N ARG A 21 -24.29 -0.56 -12.74
CA ARG A 21 -23.88 -1.90 -12.29
C ARG A 21 -22.56 -1.87 -11.53
N PHE A 22 -21.58 -1.13 -12.05
CA PHE A 22 -20.29 -0.93 -11.39
C PHE A 22 -20.46 -0.26 -10.01
N LEU A 23 -21.20 0.86 -9.96
CA LEU A 23 -21.51 1.59 -8.74
C LEU A 23 -22.19 0.69 -7.70
N PHE A 24 -23.19 -0.08 -8.12
CA PHE A 24 -23.91 -1.00 -7.23
C PHE A 24 -23.00 -2.08 -6.64
N ILE A 25 -22.17 -2.72 -7.46
CA ILE A 25 -21.27 -3.78 -6.98
C ILE A 25 -20.24 -3.21 -6.00
N GLN A 26 -19.60 -2.07 -6.31
CA GLN A 26 -18.60 -1.45 -5.43
C GLN A 26 -19.20 -1.06 -4.08
N THR A 27 -20.35 -0.37 -4.11
CA THR A 27 -21.01 0.12 -2.91
C THR A 27 -21.57 -1.01 -2.05
N ALA A 28 -22.05 -2.10 -2.65
CA ALA A 28 -22.49 -3.29 -1.93
C ALA A 28 -21.33 -3.92 -1.15
N PHE A 29 -20.16 -4.10 -1.77
CA PHE A 29 -18.97 -4.62 -1.07
C PHE A 29 -18.49 -3.67 0.03
N ALA A 30 -18.48 -2.36 -0.21
CA ALA A 30 -18.12 -1.37 0.80
C ALA A 30 -19.11 -1.37 1.99
N ALA A 31 -20.42 -1.55 1.72
CA ALA A 31 -21.44 -1.67 2.75
C ALA A 31 -21.17 -2.88 3.66
N VAL A 32 -20.91 -4.05 3.07
CA VAL A 32 -20.59 -5.28 3.81
C VAL A 32 -19.33 -5.09 4.65
N ALA A 33 -18.28 -4.44 4.10
CA ALA A 33 -17.06 -4.14 4.84
C ALA A 33 -17.34 -3.25 6.07
N SER A 34 -18.23 -2.26 5.93
CA SER A 34 -18.62 -1.37 7.03
C SER A 34 -19.48 -2.07 8.09
N ILE A 35 -20.29 -3.07 7.73
CA ILE A 35 -21.06 -3.88 8.68
C ILE A 35 -20.13 -4.61 9.65
N PHE A 36 -19.00 -5.17 9.18
CA PHE A 36 -18.01 -5.80 10.06
C PHE A 36 -17.40 -4.81 11.07
N VAL A 37 -17.17 -3.57 10.65
CA VAL A 37 -16.71 -2.50 11.56
C VAL A 37 -17.82 -2.06 12.52
N TRP A 38 -19.08 -2.14 12.12
CA TRP A 38 -20.21 -1.89 13.02
C TRP A 38 -20.23 -2.93 14.17
N ILE A 39 -19.98 -4.20 13.85
CA ILE A 39 -19.88 -5.30 14.83
C ILE A 39 -18.70 -5.08 15.77
N GLU A 40 -17.53 -4.77 15.23
CA GLU A 40 -16.30 -4.55 16.00
C GLU A 40 -15.56 -3.27 15.55
N PRO A 41 -15.75 -2.13 16.24
CA PRO A 41 -15.23 -0.84 15.78
C PRO A 41 -13.70 -0.74 15.80
N VAL A 42 -13.04 -1.60 16.57
CA VAL A 42 -11.57 -1.70 16.66
C VAL A 42 -10.96 -2.28 15.37
N SER A 43 -11.76 -2.94 14.54
CA SER A 43 -11.31 -3.48 13.25
C SER A 43 -11.09 -2.43 12.16
N ALA A 44 -11.57 -1.19 12.35
CA ALA A 44 -11.42 -0.10 11.40
C ALA A 44 -9.95 0.27 11.14
N GLY A 45 -9.63 0.68 9.91
CA GLY A 45 -8.29 1.10 9.53
C GLY A 45 -7.27 -0.04 9.53
N SER A 46 -5.99 0.32 9.62
CA SER A 46 -4.88 -0.61 9.38
C SER A 46 -4.66 -1.56 10.55
N GLY A 47 -4.82 -1.13 11.81
CA GLY A 47 -4.42 -1.92 12.98
C GLY A 47 -2.98 -1.71 13.42
N ILE A 48 -2.13 -1.09 12.61
CA ILE A 48 -0.73 -0.81 12.95
C ILE A 48 -0.65 0.13 14.16
N PRO A 49 -1.38 1.27 14.21
CA PRO A 49 -1.41 2.12 15.40
C PRO A 49 -1.81 1.37 16.68
N GLU A 50 -2.78 0.46 16.59
CA GLU A 50 -3.29 -0.34 17.69
C GLU A 50 -2.23 -1.33 18.20
N VAL A 51 -1.55 -2.04 17.29
CA VAL A 51 -0.44 -2.95 17.64
C VAL A 51 0.73 -2.17 18.23
N LYS A 52 1.05 -0.98 17.68
CA LYS A 52 2.10 -0.09 18.20
C LYS A 52 1.80 0.37 19.63
N CYS A 53 0.56 0.76 19.91
CA CYS A 53 0.13 1.08 21.27
C CYS A 53 0.24 -0.13 22.22
N TYR A 54 -0.17 -1.33 21.76
CA TYR A 54 -0.08 -2.55 22.55
C TYR A 54 1.37 -2.91 22.91
N LEU A 55 2.29 -2.81 21.94
CA LEU A 55 3.71 -3.08 22.14
C LEU A 55 4.42 -1.99 22.98
N ASN A 56 3.92 -0.75 22.95
CA ASN A 56 4.34 0.34 23.84
C ASN A 56 3.89 0.11 25.30
N GLY A 57 2.97 -0.82 25.54
CA GLY A 57 2.46 -1.18 26.88
C GLY A 57 1.07 -0.61 27.20
N VAL A 58 0.40 0.01 26.23
CA VAL A 58 -0.98 0.50 26.38
C VAL A 58 -1.95 -0.63 26.02
N ASP A 59 -2.66 -1.15 27.03
CA ASP A 59 -3.67 -2.18 26.79
C ASP A 59 -4.95 -1.56 26.22
N LEU A 60 -5.16 -1.76 24.92
CA LEU A 60 -6.36 -1.31 24.21
C LEU A 60 -7.42 -2.44 24.22
N PRO A 61 -8.65 -2.17 24.69
CA PRO A 61 -9.66 -3.20 24.81
C PRO A 61 -10.01 -3.81 23.45
N ARG A 62 -10.04 -5.14 23.39
CA ARG A 62 -10.44 -5.95 22.22
C ARG A 62 -9.54 -5.87 20.98
N VAL A 63 -8.34 -5.28 21.09
CA VAL A 63 -7.38 -5.26 19.98
C VAL A 63 -6.93 -6.66 19.60
N VAL A 64 -6.61 -7.48 20.60
CA VAL A 64 -6.11 -8.85 20.43
C VAL A 64 -7.18 -9.95 20.50
N ASP A 65 -8.45 -9.57 20.36
CA ASP A 65 -9.55 -10.54 20.44
C ASP A 65 -9.73 -11.34 19.14
N PRO A 66 -10.04 -12.64 19.20
CA PRO A 66 -10.29 -13.46 18.01
C PRO A 66 -11.48 -12.95 17.18
N LYS A 67 -12.46 -12.29 17.83
CA LYS A 67 -13.58 -11.66 17.13
C LYS A 67 -13.11 -10.52 16.21
N THR A 68 -12.12 -9.74 16.66
CA THR A 68 -11.52 -8.65 15.89
C THR A 68 -10.81 -9.19 14.65
N LEU A 69 -10.13 -10.34 14.77
CA LEU A 69 -9.50 -11.03 13.64
C LEU A 69 -10.52 -11.37 12.54
N ILE A 70 -11.62 -12.03 12.90
CA ILE A 70 -12.66 -12.45 11.92
C ILE A 70 -13.27 -11.24 11.22
N CYS A 71 -13.66 -10.20 11.99
CA CYS A 71 -14.24 -8.98 11.42
C CYS A 71 -13.23 -8.27 10.49
N LYS A 72 -11.95 -8.28 10.85
CA LYS A 72 -10.91 -7.60 10.08
C LYS A 72 -10.55 -8.33 8.79
N VAL A 73 -10.43 -9.66 8.82
CA VAL A 73 -10.14 -10.48 7.63
C VAL A 73 -11.29 -10.40 6.62
N LEU A 74 -12.54 -10.59 7.07
CA LEU A 74 -13.69 -10.49 6.16
C LEU A 74 -13.91 -9.06 5.67
N GLY A 75 -13.73 -8.07 6.55
CA GLY A 75 -13.86 -6.66 6.18
C GLY A 75 -12.79 -6.20 5.19
N VAL A 76 -11.53 -6.65 5.31
CA VAL A 76 -10.48 -6.28 4.34
C VAL A 76 -10.72 -6.91 2.97
N ILE A 77 -11.18 -8.18 2.90
CA ILE A 77 -11.56 -8.84 1.65
C ILE A 77 -12.64 -8.02 0.93
N CYS A 78 -13.69 -7.61 1.64
CA CYS A 78 -14.76 -6.80 1.08
C CYS A 78 -14.27 -5.38 0.70
N SER A 79 -13.39 -4.77 1.49
CA SER A 79 -12.85 -3.42 1.21
C SER A 79 -12.00 -3.37 -0.07
N VAL A 80 -11.15 -4.38 -0.28
CA VAL A 80 -10.32 -4.50 -1.48
C VAL A 80 -11.20 -4.87 -2.68
N SER A 81 -12.15 -5.80 -2.50
CA SER A 81 -13.12 -6.17 -3.55
C SER A 81 -14.04 -5.01 -3.94
N ALA A 82 -14.28 -4.06 -3.04
CA ALA A 82 -15.03 -2.84 -3.35
C ALA A 82 -14.30 -1.98 -4.38
N GLY A 83 -12.96 -2.06 -4.49
CA GLY A 83 -12.16 -1.21 -5.37
C GLY A 83 -11.83 0.15 -4.74
N LEU A 84 -11.93 0.26 -3.41
CA LEU A 84 -11.44 1.43 -2.69
C LEU A 84 -9.91 1.49 -2.80
N PRO A 85 -9.28 2.69 -2.83
CA PRO A 85 -7.84 2.86 -2.79
C PRO A 85 -7.30 2.50 -1.39
N VAL A 86 -7.29 1.21 -1.09
CA VAL A 86 -6.87 0.61 0.20
C VAL A 86 -5.98 -0.60 -0.06
N GLY A 87 -5.07 -0.87 0.86
CA GLY A 87 -4.21 -2.05 0.85
C GLY A 87 -4.60 -3.08 1.91
N LYS A 88 -4.36 -4.37 1.63
CA LYS A 88 -4.53 -5.47 2.58
C LYS A 88 -3.35 -5.66 3.55
N GLU A 89 -2.20 -5.09 3.21
CA GLU A 89 -0.92 -5.36 3.92
C GLU A 89 -0.93 -4.86 5.36
N GLY A 90 -1.49 -3.68 5.61
CA GLY A 90 -1.61 -3.12 6.96
C GLY A 90 -2.45 -3.99 7.90
N PRO A 91 -3.70 -4.35 7.52
CA PRO A 91 -4.52 -5.30 8.27
C PRO A 91 -3.85 -6.66 8.52
N MET A 92 -2.96 -7.13 7.64
CA MET A 92 -2.25 -8.39 7.81
C MET A 92 -1.29 -8.36 9.01
N VAL A 93 -0.64 -7.23 9.28
CA VAL A 93 0.19 -7.02 10.48
C VAL A 93 -0.62 -7.23 11.75
N HIS A 94 -1.82 -6.63 11.80
CA HIS A 94 -2.72 -6.78 12.94
C HIS A 94 -3.23 -8.21 13.06
N SER A 95 -3.64 -8.83 11.96
CA SER A 95 -4.10 -10.22 11.95
C SER A 95 -3.02 -11.18 12.49
N GLY A 96 -1.76 -10.99 12.09
CA GLY A 96 -0.64 -11.77 12.60
C GLY A 96 -0.44 -11.60 14.11
N ALA A 97 -0.53 -10.37 14.62
CA ALA A 97 -0.50 -10.08 16.05
C ALA A 97 -1.62 -10.79 16.83
N VAL A 98 -2.86 -10.75 16.32
CA VAL A 98 -4.00 -11.41 16.97
C VAL A 98 -3.86 -12.94 16.94
N VAL A 99 -3.42 -13.51 15.82
CA VAL A 99 -3.18 -14.96 15.70
C VAL A 99 -2.13 -15.43 16.72
N ALA A 100 -1.06 -14.66 16.90
CA ALA A 100 -0.04 -15.00 17.89
C ALA A 100 -0.64 -15.06 19.32
N THR A 101 -1.50 -14.11 19.69
CA THR A 101 -2.15 -14.11 21.01
C THR A 101 -3.20 -15.19 21.18
N THR A 102 -3.96 -15.52 20.14
CA THR A 102 -5.02 -16.55 20.23
C THR A 102 -4.43 -17.95 20.35
N VAL A 103 -3.34 -18.24 19.62
CA VAL A 103 -2.61 -19.52 19.73
C VAL A 103 -1.86 -19.63 21.07
N ALA A 104 -1.45 -18.49 21.63
CA ALA A 104 -0.79 -18.40 22.93
C ALA A 104 -1.76 -18.36 24.12
N ALA A 105 -3.07 -18.24 23.86
CA ALA A 105 -4.09 -18.17 24.90
C ALA A 105 -4.07 -19.45 25.76
N GLY A 106 -3.94 -19.29 27.07
CA GLY A 106 -3.81 -20.40 28.03
C GLY A 106 -2.40 -21.02 28.14
N ARG A 107 -1.45 -20.63 27.29
CA ARG A 107 -0.05 -21.10 27.34
C ARG A 107 0.93 -20.07 27.91
N THR A 108 0.63 -18.79 27.74
CA THR A 108 1.44 -17.69 28.29
C THR A 108 0.97 -17.31 29.68
N ARG A 109 1.91 -17.17 30.62
CA ARG A 109 1.63 -16.74 32.01
C ARG A 109 2.01 -15.27 32.26
N ASN A 110 2.93 -14.72 31.45
CA ASN A 110 3.49 -13.39 31.65
C ASN A 110 3.17 -12.46 30.47
N ASP A 111 2.87 -11.19 30.77
CA ASP A 111 2.63 -10.16 29.75
C ASP A 111 3.86 -9.90 28.87
N VAL A 112 5.07 -10.08 29.41
CA VAL A 112 6.31 -10.02 28.62
C VAL A 112 6.30 -11.03 27.48
N GLN A 113 5.94 -12.28 27.77
CA GLN A 113 5.87 -13.34 26.75
C GLN A 113 4.75 -13.08 25.75
N LYS A 114 3.61 -12.55 26.22
CA LYS A 114 2.50 -12.17 25.35
C LYS A 114 2.91 -11.06 24.38
N ARG A 115 3.62 -10.03 24.85
CA ARG A 115 4.15 -8.93 24.04
C ARG A 115 5.18 -9.42 23.02
N ASP A 116 6.10 -10.28 23.43
CA ASP A 116 7.09 -10.90 22.54
C ASP A 116 6.42 -11.69 21.41
N LEU A 117 5.35 -12.45 21.73
CA LEU A 117 4.60 -13.19 20.72
C LEU A 117 3.81 -12.28 19.79
N VAL A 118 3.23 -11.19 20.29
CA VAL A 118 2.58 -10.16 19.44
C VAL A 118 3.59 -9.56 18.47
N ALA A 119 4.81 -9.25 18.92
CA ALA A 119 5.87 -8.76 18.04
C ALA A 119 6.26 -9.79 16.97
N CYS A 120 6.39 -11.08 17.33
CA CYS A 120 6.59 -12.17 16.36
C CYS A 120 5.45 -12.26 15.34
N GLY A 121 4.20 -12.19 15.81
CA GLY A 121 3.02 -12.26 14.95
C GLY A 121 2.92 -11.06 14.00
N ALA A 122 3.21 -9.86 14.48
CA ALA A 122 3.26 -8.65 13.66
C ALA A 122 4.34 -8.75 12.59
N ALA A 123 5.56 -9.17 12.94
CA ALA A 123 6.65 -9.40 11.98
C ALA A 123 6.29 -10.44 10.92
N ALA A 124 5.70 -11.57 11.35
CA ALA A 124 5.23 -12.61 10.45
C ALA A 124 4.13 -12.10 9.49
N GLY A 125 3.21 -11.26 9.98
CA GLY A 125 2.18 -10.62 9.16
C GLY A 125 2.74 -9.68 8.08
N VAL A 126 3.77 -8.89 8.41
CA VAL A 126 4.49 -8.04 7.43
C VAL A 126 5.23 -8.92 6.43
N CYS A 127 5.87 -9.99 6.90
CA CYS A 127 6.57 -10.95 6.06
C CYS A 127 5.63 -11.61 5.05
N THR A 128 4.43 -12.05 5.47
CA THR A 128 3.43 -12.62 4.54
C THR A 128 2.85 -11.60 3.58
N ALA A 129 2.75 -10.33 4.01
CA ALA A 129 2.23 -9.24 3.20
C ALA A 129 3.15 -8.89 2.03
N PHE A 130 4.43 -8.65 2.33
CA PHE A 130 5.42 -8.20 1.35
C PHE A 130 6.34 -9.31 0.85
N SER A 131 6.21 -10.54 1.35
CA SER A 131 7.13 -11.63 1.05
C SER A 131 8.59 -11.27 1.40
N ALA A 132 8.76 -10.58 2.51
CA ALA A 132 9.98 -9.90 2.97
C ALA A 132 10.28 -10.24 4.44
N PRO A 133 10.99 -11.35 4.75
CA PRO A 133 11.21 -11.82 6.12
C PRO A 133 12.11 -10.90 6.94
N ILE A 134 13.22 -10.38 6.38
CA ILE A 134 14.12 -9.49 7.13
C ILE A 134 13.45 -8.13 7.30
N GLY A 135 12.77 -7.65 6.24
CA GLY A 135 11.99 -6.43 6.29
C GLY A 135 10.90 -6.44 7.36
N GLY A 136 10.21 -7.58 7.56
CA GLY A 136 9.18 -7.73 8.58
C GLY A 136 9.68 -7.64 10.02
N ILE A 137 10.87 -8.18 10.30
CA ILE A 137 11.50 -8.10 11.63
C ILE A 137 11.94 -6.67 11.91
N LEU A 138 12.59 -6.04 10.93
CA LEU A 138 12.99 -4.63 11.03
C LEU A 138 11.78 -3.71 11.19
N PHE A 139 10.65 -4.02 10.55
CA PHE A 139 9.40 -3.30 10.75
C PHE A 139 8.92 -3.42 12.20
N ALA A 140 8.89 -4.64 12.75
CA ALA A 140 8.46 -4.84 14.14
C ALA A 140 9.43 -4.19 15.15
N LEU A 141 10.71 -4.13 14.82
CA LEU A 141 11.75 -3.42 15.57
C LEU A 141 11.61 -1.89 15.52
N GLU A 142 11.48 -1.32 14.32
CA GLU A 142 11.46 0.15 14.08
C GLU A 142 10.12 0.76 14.50
N GLU A 143 9.00 0.12 14.14
CA GLU A 143 7.65 0.68 14.37
C GLU A 143 6.90 0.05 15.54
N GLY A 144 7.23 -1.19 15.91
CA GLY A 144 6.44 -1.94 16.88
C GLY A 144 6.94 -1.77 18.32
N ALA A 145 8.22 -2.01 18.57
CA ALA A 145 8.70 -2.26 19.93
C ALA A 145 9.45 -1.07 20.54
N SER A 146 9.07 -0.69 21.76
CA SER A 146 9.84 0.28 22.57
C SER A 146 11.07 -0.36 23.24
N TYR A 147 11.05 -1.68 23.43
CA TYR A 147 12.16 -2.45 23.97
C TYR A 147 12.29 -3.76 23.19
N TRP A 148 13.51 -4.13 22.80
CA TRP A 148 13.77 -5.33 22.02
C TRP A 148 14.94 -6.14 22.57
N ALA A 149 14.68 -7.41 22.91
CA ALA A 149 15.71 -8.33 23.35
C ALA A 149 16.40 -9.02 22.15
N PRO A 150 17.72 -9.22 22.14
CA PRO A 150 18.41 -9.93 21.05
C PRO A 150 17.89 -11.36 20.82
N SER A 151 17.43 -12.04 21.87
CA SER A 151 16.82 -13.38 21.76
C SER A 151 15.46 -13.37 21.04
N LEU A 152 14.75 -12.24 21.06
CA LEU A 152 13.50 -12.05 20.33
C LEU A 152 13.75 -11.94 18.82
N THR A 153 14.88 -11.36 18.39
CA THR A 153 15.27 -11.28 16.97
C THR A 153 15.32 -12.67 16.33
N TRP A 154 15.92 -13.66 17.00
CA TRP A 154 16.00 -15.02 16.47
C TRP A 154 14.65 -15.70 16.38
N ARG A 155 13.78 -15.49 17.38
CA ARG A 155 12.41 -16.07 17.40
C ARG A 155 11.52 -15.45 16.31
N THR A 156 11.60 -14.14 16.14
CA THR A 156 10.86 -13.39 15.12
C THR A 156 11.35 -13.75 13.72
N PHE A 157 12.66 -13.93 13.53
CA PHE A 157 13.23 -14.42 12.28
C PHE A 157 12.73 -15.82 11.92
N PHE A 158 12.80 -16.76 12.87
CA PHE A 158 12.31 -18.12 12.65
C PHE A 158 10.81 -18.15 12.31
N CYS A 159 9.99 -17.37 13.03
CA CYS A 159 8.55 -17.27 12.78
C CYS A 159 8.26 -16.70 11.37
N SER A 160 8.96 -15.63 10.97
CA SER A 160 8.81 -15.01 9.65
C SER A 160 9.24 -15.95 8.53
N MET A 161 10.33 -16.70 8.71
CA MET A 161 10.78 -17.71 7.74
C MET A 161 9.76 -18.83 7.56
N ILE A 162 9.15 -19.33 8.65
CA ILE A 162 8.08 -20.33 8.56
C ILE A 162 6.88 -19.76 7.82
N ALA A 163 6.46 -18.54 8.15
CA ALA A 163 5.33 -17.88 7.50
C ALA A 163 5.57 -17.67 5.98
N PHE A 164 6.79 -17.28 5.62
CA PHE A 164 7.21 -17.12 4.22
C PHE A 164 7.20 -18.45 3.46
N THR A 165 7.83 -19.47 4.02
CA THR A 165 7.91 -20.81 3.41
C THR A 165 6.54 -21.47 3.27
N THR A 166 5.67 -21.36 4.28
CA THR A 166 4.29 -21.85 4.16
C THR A 166 3.52 -21.14 3.06
N LEU A 167 3.69 -19.83 2.90
CA LEU A 167 3.05 -19.08 1.82
C LEU A 167 3.52 -19.53 0.43
N LEU A 168 4.84 -19.72 0.26
CA LEU A 168 5.41 -20.20 -0.99
C LEU A 168 4.90 -21.60 -1.33
N VAL A 169 4.87 -22.51 -0.35
CA VAL A 169 4.34 -23.86 -0.54
C VAL A 169 2.89 -23.78 -1.00
N LEU A 170 2.04 -23.02 -0.30
CA LEU A 170 0.62 -22.87 -0.65
C LEU A 170 0.40 -22.34 -2.07
N ASN A 171 1.21 -21.37 -2.51
CA ASN A 171 1.11 -20.81 -3.87
C ASN A 171 1.53 -21.81 -4.96
N THR A 172 2.43 -22.76 -4.64
CA THR A 172 2.94 -23.76 -5.61
C THR A 172 2.09 -25.02 -5.74
N ILE A 173 1.12 -25.24 -4.82
CA ILE A 173 0.26 -26.45 -4.81
C ILE A 173 -0.51 -26.62 -6.14
N GLY A 174 -0.78 -25.54 -6.88
CA GLY A 174 -1.56 -25.57 -8.11
C GLY A 174 -0.80 -25.76 -9.43
N THR A 175 0.51 -25.49 -9.49
CA THR A 175 1.23 -25.34 -10.78
C THR A 175 2.26 -26.41 -11.08
N THR A 176 2.96 -26.99 -10.08
CA THR A 176 3.80 -28.20 -10.24
C THR A 176 4.28 -28.71 -8.87
N PHE A 177 4.02 -29.97 -8.53
CA PHE A 177 4.56 -30.58 -7.32
C PHE A 177 6.09 -30.69 -7.41
N GLY A 178 6.82 -30.10 -6.46
CA GLY A 178 8.29 -30.20 -6.37
C GLY A 178 9.10 -29.08 -7.02
N LYS A 179 8.48 -28.10 -7.70
CA LYS A 179 9.15 -26.86 -8.09
C LYS A 179 8.74 -25.73 -7.15
N LEU A 180 9.72 -25.18 -6.41
CA LEU A 180 9.54 -23.93 -5.68
C LEU A 180 9.44 -22.79 -6.69
N GLY A 181 8.22 -22.51 -7.15
CA GLY A 181 7.92 -21.27 -7.86
C GLY A 181 8.03 -20.10 -6.88
N PHE A 182 8.91 -19.14 -7.16
CA PHE A 182 9.00 -17.89 -6.40
C PHE A 182 7.85 -16.93 -6.74
N ASN A 183 6.62 -17.44 -6.82
CA ASN A 183 5.42 -16.63 -7.00
C ASN A 183 5.05 -16.01 -5.65
N ARG A 184 5.71 -14.88 -5.36
CA ARG A 184 5.47 -14.10 -4.15
C ARG A 184 4.13 -13.37 -4.27
N LEU A 185 3.39 -13.32 -3.17
CA LEU A 185 2.06 -12.71 -3.11
C LEU A 185 2.08 -11.21 -3.44
N PHE A 186 3.21 -10.56 -3.18
CA PHE A 186 3.54 -9.21 -3.59
C PHE A 186 5.03 -9.15 -3.97
N SER A 187 5.34 -9.51 -5.22
CA SER A 187 6.68 -9.30 -5.82
C SER A 187 6.65 -8.05 -6.69
N PHE A 188 7.71 -7.24 -6.71
CA PHE A 188 7.83 -6.23 -7.75
C PHE A 188 8.31 -6.81 -9.07
N GLY A 189 8.97 -7.98 -9.10
CA GLY A 189 9.56 -8.57 -10.31
C GLY A 189 11.04 -8.22 -10.47
N ASN A 190 11.72 -8.84 -11.44
CA ASN A 190 13.15 -8.63 -11.66
C ASN A 190 13.38 -7.30 -12.39
N PHE A 191 14.21 -6.43 -11.82
CA PHE A 191 14.61 -5.15 -12.42
C PHE A 191 15.79 -5.30 -13.39
N LEU A 192 15.74 -6.31 -14.26
CA LEU A 192 16.69 -6.51 -15.35
C LEU A 192 16.07 -5.95 -16.62
N TYR A 193 16.69 -4.93 -17.22
CA TYR A 193 16.15 -4.27 -18.40
C TYR A 193 17.06 -4.54 -19.60
N GLU A 194 16.50 -5.10 -20.68
CA GLU A 194 17.26 -5.49 -21.90
C GLU A 194 18.50 -6.37 -21.60
N GLY A 195 18.42 -7.24 -20.59
CA GLY A 195 19.55 -8.10 -20.19
C GLY A 195 20.73 -7.37 -19.57
N ARG A 196 20.58 -6.07 -19.26
CA ARG A 196 21.55 -5.29 -18.48
C ARG A 196 20.93 -4.87 -17.16
N GLU A 197 21.75 -4.84 -16.11
CA GLU A 197 21.36 -4.25 -14.84
C GLU A 197 21.08 -2.76 -15.05
N SER A 198 20.03 -2.26 -14.39
CA SER A 198 19.66 -0.85 -14.39
C SER A 198 20.81 -0.01 -13.86
N SER A 199 21.68 0.43 -14.77
CA SER A 199 22.85 1.22 -14.44
C SER A 199 22.41 2.67 -14.30
N PHE A 200 22.30 3.14 -13.06
CA PHE A 200 22.15 4.56 -12.77
C PHE A 200 23.53 5.18 -12.55
N ALA A 201 23.73 6.41 -12.99
CA ALA A 201 24.99 7.11 -12.80
C ALA A 201 25.04 7.78 -11.42
N VAL A 202 26.25 8.01 -10.90
CA VAL A 202 26.44 8.62 -9.57
C VAL A 202 25.79 10.00 -9.47
N TYR A 203 25.77 10.79 -10.54
CA TYR A 203 25.11 12.10 -10.55
C TYR A 203 23.58 12.00 -10.41
N GLU A 204 22.97 10.86 -10.76
CA GLU A 204 21.53 10.64 -10.58
C GLU A 204 21.15 10.46 -9.11
N LEU A 205 22.10 10.15 -8.23
CA LEU A 205 21.86 10.14 -6.79
C LEU A 205 21.36 11.50 -6.27
N ALA A 206 21.85 12.61 -6.85
CA ALA A 206 21.36 13.96 -6.53
C ALA A 206 19.90 14.15 -6.98
N ILE A 207 19.52 13.52 -8.10
CA ILE A 207 18.14 13.54 -8.60
C ILE A 207 17.24 12.71 -7.68
N PHE A 208 17.71 11.56 -7.20
CA PHE A 208 16.97 10.75 -6.23
C PHE A 208 16.74 11.49 -4.91
N VAL A 209 17.73 12.24 -4.43
CA VAL A 209 17.57 13.15 -3.28
C VAL A 209 16.48 14.19 -3.54
N LEU A 210 16.44 14.80 -4.74
CA LEU A 210 15.39 15.75 -5.11
C LEU A 210 13.99 15.10 -5.11
N ILE A 211 13.87 13.87 -5.63
CA ILE A 211 12.62 13.10 -5.58
C ILE A 211 12.24 12.80 -4.13
N GLY A 212 13.21 12.49 -3.27
CA GLY A 212 13.00 12.33 -1.82
C GLY A 212 12.46 13.60 -1.16
N VAL A 213 12.99 14.78 -1.50
CA VAL A 213 12.47 16.07 -1.01
C VAL A 213 11.01 16.26 -1.45
N LEU A 214 10.71 16.05 -2.72
CA LEU A 214 9.35 16.19 -3.25
C LEU A 214 8.38 15.16 -2.63
N GLY A 215 8.80 13.91 -2.48
CA GLY A 215 8.02 12.85 -1.83
C GLY A 215 7.75 13.16 -0.35
N GLY A 216 8.73 13.73 0.37
CA GLY A 216 8.57 14.21 1.74
C GLY A 216 7.55 15.34 1.87
N LEU A 217 7.55 16.30 0.94
CA LEU A 217 6.56 17.38 0.86
C LEU A 217 5.16 16.85 0.53
N ILE A 218 5.04 15.97 -0.45
CA ILE A 218 3.77 15.32 -0.82
C ILE A 218 3.21 14.53 0.38
N GLY A 219 4.06 13.77 1.07
CA GLY A 219 3.68 13.04 2.28
C GLY A 219 3.23 13.97 3.42
N ALA A 220 3.91 15.11 3.62
CA ALA A 220 3.50 16.10 4.60
C ALA A 220 2.12 16.72 4.27
N ILE A 221 1.87 17.07 3.00
CA ILE A 221 0.57 17.59 2.57
C ILE A 221 -0.54 16.53 2.79
N PHE A 222 -0.25 15.27 2.47
CA PHE A 222 -1.16 14.15 2.70
C PHE A 222 -1.53 14.03 4.17
N ASN A 223 -0.53 13.98 5.07
CA ASN A 223 -0.74 13.80 6.51
C ASN A 223 -1.54 14.97 7.11
N ASN A 224 -1.18 16.23 6.78
CA ASN A 224 -1.90 17.42 7.27
C ASN A 224 -3.36 17.47 6.79
N THR A 225 -3.59 17.11 5.52
CA THR A 225 -4.95 17.08 4.97
C THR A 225 -5.77 15.98 5.62
N ASN A 226 -5.19 14.81 5.81
CA ASN A 226 -5.85 13.70 6.46
C ASN A 226 -6.16 13.98 7.94
N GLU A 227 -5.24 14.62 8.68
CA GLU A 227 -5.44 15.06 10.05
C GLU A 227 -6.64 16.01 10.17
N LYS A 228 -6.73 17.02 9.30
CA LYS A 228 -7.87 17.95 9.25
C LYS A 228 -9.19 17.25 8.96
N ILE A 229 -9.21 16.33 8.00
CA ILE A 229 -10.40 15.51 7.69
C ILE A 229 -10.79 14.66 8.89
N THR A 230 -9.81 14.06 9.58
CA THR A 230 -10.05 13.21 10.75
C THR A 230 -10.59 14.02 11.93
N HIS A 231 -10.09 15.24 12.17
CA HIS A 231 -10.70 16.16 13.15
C HIS A 231 -12.16 16.47 12.82
N TRP A 232 -12.46 16.77 11.55
CA TRP A 232 -13.84 17.00 11.11
C TRP A 232 -14.72 15.76 11.32
N ARG A 233 -14.22 14.56 11.00
CA ARG A 233 -14.93 13.29 11.26
C ARG A 233 -15.19 13.06 12.74
N ILE A 234 -14.21 13.33 13.59
CA ILE A 234 -14.34 13.19 15.05
C ILE A 234 -15.46 14.09 15.59
N LYS A 235 -15.56 15.34 15.09
CA LYS A 235 -16.55 16.33 15.54
C LYS A 235 -17.96 16.11 14.96
N ASN A 236 -18.09 15.66 13.70
CA ASN A 236 -19.38 15.66 13.01
C ASN A 236 -19.98 14.26 12.80
N ILE A 237 -19.14 13.26 12.49
CA ILE A 237 -19.59 11.94 12.00
C ILE A 237 -19.48 10.87 13.09
N ASN A 238 -18.38 10.87 13.84
CA ASN A 238 -18.01 9.80 14.76
C ASN A 238 -18.91 9.65 15.99
N HIS A 239 -19.90 10.53 16.17
CA HIS A 239 -20.92 10.45 17.22
C HIS A 239 -21.90 9.29 17.03
N SER A 240 -22.17 8.85 15.80
CA SER A 240 -23.16 7.79 15.55
C SER A 240 -22.64 6.73 14.58
N LYS A 241 -22.84 5.45 14.94
CA LYS A 241 -22.50 4.31 14.08
C LYS A 241 -23.21 4.38 12.71
N LYS A 242 -24.46 4.86 12.70
CA LYS A 242 -25.24 5.05 11.45
C LYS A 242 -24.60 6.09 10.53
N ARG A 243 -24.08 7.20 11.09
CA ARG A 243 -23.41 8.24 10.30
C ARG A 243 -22.11 7.74 9.68
N ARG A 244 -21.32 6.94 10.42
CA ARG A 244 -20.12 6.27 9.88
C ARG A 244 -20.45 5.32 8.72
N PHE A 245 -21.53 4.55 8.85
CA PHE A 245 -21.99 3.66 7.77
C PHE A 245 -22.40 4.44 6.52
N VAL A 246 -23.20 5.51 6.68
CA VAL A 246 -23.59 6.39 5.57
C VAL A 246 -22.39 7.07 4.91
N GLU A 247 -21.40 7.50 5.70
CA GLU A 247 -20.15 8.06 5.16
C GLU A 247 -19.44 7.06 4.24
N VAL A 248 -19.29 5.79 4.65
CA VAL A 248 -18.65 4.76 3.83
C VAL A 248 -19.38 4.59 2.49
N LEU A 249 -20.71 4.59 2.49
CA LEU A 249 -21.49 4.49 1.26
C LEU A 249 -21.28 5.70 0.35
N LEU A 250 -21.32 6.92 0.89
CA LEU A 250 -21.12 8.15 0.12
C LEU A 250 -19.70 8.23 -0.46
N VAL A 251 -18.68 7.91 0.34
CA VAL A 251 -17.27 7.90 -0.12
C VAL A 251 -17.07 6.81 -1.18
N SER A 252 -17.65 5.62 -1.00
CA SER A 252 -17.58 4.55 -2.01
C SER A 252 -18.26 4.92 -3.32
N MET A 253 -19.43 5.59 -3.26
CA MET A 253 -20.09 6.13 -4.45
C MET A 253 -19.23 7.16 -5.17
N LEU A 254 -18.61 8.08 -4.42
CA LEU A 254 -17.72 9.10 -4.97
C LEU A 254 -16.47 8.49 -5.63
N VAL A 255 -15.81 7.54 -4.95
CA VAL A 255 -14.66 6.81 -5.50
C VAL A 255 -15.05 6.09 -6.79
N SER A 256 -16.14 5.32 -6.78
CA SER A 256 -16.63 4.61 -7.97
C SER A 256 -16.92 5.55 -9.12
N THR A 257 -17.53 6.70 -8.82
CA THR A 257 -17.89 7.70 -9.82
C THR A 257 -16.66 8.31 -10.47
N ILE A 258 -15.67 8.71 -9.66
CA ILE A 258 -14.43 9.30 -10.15
C ILE A 258 -13.61 8.25 -10.93
N SER A 259 -13.48 7.03 -10.41
CA SER A 259 -12.73 5.96 -11.07
C SER A 259 -13.31 5.57 -12.43
N PHE A 260 -14.63 5.65 -12.62
CA PHE A 260 -15.27 5.39 -13.92
C PHE A 260 -15.26 6.62 -14.85
N LEU A 261 -15.41 7.83 -14.31
CA LEU A 261 -15.45 9.06 -15.08
C LEU A 261 -14.07 9.45 -15.64
N LEU A 262 -12.99 9.23 -14.90
CA LEU A 262 -11.64 9.63 -15.31
C LEU A 262 -11.21 8.96 -16.64
N PRO A 263 -11.34 7.63 -16.83
CA PRO A 263 -11.01 7.01 -18.10
C PRO A 263 -11.95 7.41 -19.24
N LEU A 264 -13.22 7.72 -18.95
CA LEU A 264 -14.17 8.26 -19.93
C LEU A 264 -13.77 9.65 -20.43
N LEU A 265 -13.33 10.53 -19.52
CA LEU A 265 -12.91 11.89 -19.85
C LEU A 265 -11.57 11.92 -20.60
N TRP A 266 -10.67 10.97 -20.32
CA TRP A 266 -9.39 10.89 -21.02
C TRP A 266 -9.57 10.55 -22.51
N GLY A 267 -10.40 9.55 -22.82
CA GLY A 267 -10.86 9.24 -24.18
C GLY A 267 -9.77 8.86 -25.21
N GLN A 268 -8.49 8.82 -24.84
CA GLN A 268 -7.39 8.43 -25.73
C GLN A 268 -7.10 6.94 -25.62
N CYS A 269 -7.03 6.28 -26.77
CA CYS A 269 -6.65 4.89 -26.92
C CYS A 269 -5.23 4.81 -27.50
N LYS A 270 -4.47 3.81 -27.06
CA LYS A 270 -3.11 3.55 -27.51
C LYS A 270 -2.97 2.11 -27.94
N ALA A 271 -2.21 1.86 -29.00
CA ALA A 271 -1.94 0.51 -29.48
C ALA A 271 -1.23 -0.32 -28.40
N LEU A 272 -1.63 -1.59 -28.25
CA LEU A 272 -0.90 -2.53 -27.42
C LEU A 272 0.53 -2.67 -27.96
N PRO A 273 1.54 -2.72 -27.08
CA PRO A 273 2.89 -3.02 -27.54
C PRO A 273 2.94 -4.49 -27.95
N ASP A 274 3.24 -4.76 -29.22
CA ASP A 274 3.39 -6.11 -29.79
C ASP A 274 4.87 -6.34 -30.16
N ASP A 275 5.71 -6.68 -29.18
CA ASP A 275 7.10 -7.06 -29.41
C ASP A 275 7.26 -8.60 -29.29
N PRO A 276 7.88 -9.28 -30.26
CA PRO A 276 8.11 -10.74 -30.19
C PRO A 276 9.17 -11.15 -29.14
N ASN A 277 9.87 -10.18 -28.54
CA ASN A 277 10.92 -10.39 -27.53
C ASN A 277 10.45 -10.15 -26.09
N PHE A 278 9.13 -10.21 -25.81
CA PHE A 278 8.64 -10.10 -24.43
C PHE A 278 8.89 -11.37 -23.64
N SER A 279 9.31 -11.23 -22.38
CA SER A 279 9.33 -12.35 -21.44
C SER A 279 7.90 -12.77 -21.06
N GLU A 280 7.71 -13.99 -20.56
CA GLU A 280 6.40 -14.48 -20.08
C GLU A 280 5.76 -13.52 -19.06
N SER A 281 6.57 -12.93 -18.16
CA SER A 281 6.10 -11.94 -17.19
C SER A 281 5.67 -10.61 -17.83
N GLU A 282 6.34 -10.17 -18.90
CA GLU A 282 5.93 -8.95 -19.63
C GLU A 282 4.63 -9.19 -20.38
N GLN A 283 4.40 -10.40 -20.92
CA GLN A 283 3.15 -10.78 -21.59
C GLN A 283 1.97 -10.79 -20.61
N GLU A 284 2.12 -11.37 -19.41
CA GLU A 284 1.09 -11.29 -18.35
C GLU A 284 0.73 -9.84 -17.99
N LEU A 285 1.74 -8.94 -17.96
CA LEU A 285 1.50 -7.51 -17.72
C LEU A 285 0.74 -6.86 -18.90
N VAL A 286 1.07 -7.19 -20.14
CA VAL A 286 0.34 -6.66 -21.31
C VAL A 286 -1.11 -7.15 -21.32
N GLU A 287 -1.37 -8.40 -20.94
CA GLU A 287 -2.73 -8.94 -20.79
C GLU A 287 -3.53 -8.25 -19.66
N SER A 288 -2.85 -7.69 -18.66
CA SER A 288 -3.50 -6.92 -17.59
C SER A 288 -3.99 -5.53 -18.05
N LEU A 289 -3.56 -5.04 -19.22
CA LEU A 289 -4.00 -3.75 -19.75
C LEU A 289 -5.50 -3.78 -20.10
N VAL A 290 -6.18 -2.67 -19.80
CA VAL A 290 -7.65 -2.61 -19.90
C VAL A 290 -8.08 -1.85 -21.17
N PRO A 291 -8.75 -2.52 -22.12
CA PRO A 291 -9.41 -1.85 -23.25
C PRO A 291 -10.71 -1.20 -22.76
N PHE A 292 -10.68 0.11 -22.49
CA PHE A 292 -11.85 0.86 -22.05
C PHE A 292 -12.36 1.76 -23.18
N ARG A 293 -13.46 1.36 -23.84
CA ARG A 293 -13.97 1.97 -25.09
C ARG A 293 -12.96 1.99 -26.24
N CYS A 294 -11.96 1.13 -26.20
CA CYS A 294 -10.98 0.92 -27.27
C CYS A 294 -11.21 -0.44 -27.92
N VAL A 295 -10.61 -0.69 -29.09
CA VAL A 295 -10.74 -1.98 -29.78
C VAL A 295 -10.03 -3.07 -28.97
N ALA A 296 -10.81 -4.02 -28.43
CA ALA A 296 -10.30 -5.13 -27.66
C ALA A 296 -9.21 -5.89 -28.45
N GLY A 297 -8.08 -6.17 -27.79
CA GLY A 297 -6.93 -6.88 -28.39
C GLY A 297 -6.06 -6.05 -29.34
N LYS A 298 -6.34 -4.76 -29.54
CA LYS A 298 -5.49 -3.85 -30.34
C LYS A 298 -5.12 -2.57 -29.62
N GLU A 299 -6.02 -2.03 -28.83
CA GLU A 299 -5.84 -0.76 -28.15
C GLU A 299 -6.25 -0.81 -26.68
N TYR A 300 -5.57 -0.03 -25.84
CA TYR A 300 -5.88 0.12 -24.42
C TYR A 300 -5.99 1.58 -24.01
N ASN A 301 -6.67 1.81 -22.87
CA ASN A 301 -6.77 3.13 -22.27
C ASN A 301 -5.81 3.22 -21.07
N GLU A 302 -4.89 4.18 -21.12
CA GLU A 302 -3.82 4.35 -20.14
C GLU A 302 -4.36 4.54 -18.70
N VAL A 303 -5.36 5.41 -18.53
CA VAL A 303 -5.93 5.73 -17.20
C VAL A 303 -6.80 4.59 -16.69
N ALA A 304 -7.54 3.92 -17.58
CA ALA A 304 -8.33 2.73 -17.20
C ALA A 304 -7.43 1.61 -16.70
N SER A 305 -6.30 1.38 -17.37
CA SER A 305 -5.34 0.34 -17.02
C SER A 305 -4.68 0.57 -15.67
N LEU A 306 -4.62 1.81 -15.17
CA LEU A 306 -4.11 2.11 -13.83
C LEU A 306 -5.18 2.07 -12.73
N MET A 307 -6.45 2.34 -13.08
CA MET A 307 -7.56 2.43 -12.11
C MET A 307 -8.33 1.12 -11.91
N PHE A 308 -8.44 0.29 -12.97
CA PHE A 308 -9.26 -0.93 -12.96
C PHE A 308 -8.47 -2.22 -12.79
N THR A 309 -7.14 -2.16 -12.87
CA THR A 309 -6.26 -3.30 -12.55
C THR A 309 -6.09 -3.45 -11.05
N ASP A 310 -5.71 -4.64 -10.61
CA ASP A 310 -5.36 -4.86 -9.23
C ASP A 310 -4.16 -3.96 -8.85
N PRO A 311 -4.21 -3.24 -7.71
CA PRO A 311 -3.17 -2.27 -7.37
C PRO A 311 -1.74 -2.82 -7.33
N GLY A 312 -1.57 -4.13 -7.05
CA GLY A 312 -0.27 -4.80 -7.12
C GLY A 312 0.27 -4.88 -8.56
N ASP A 313 -0.59 -5.24 -9.51
CA ASP A 313 -0.23 -5.30 -10.93
C ASP A 313 -0.11 -3.89 -11.53
N ALA A 314 -0.92 -2.93 -11.08
CA ALA A 314 -0.76 -1.52 -11.43
C ALA A 314 0.63 -0.97 -11.06
N ILE A 315 1.16 -1.35 -9.89
CA ILE A 315 2.52 -0.99 -9.49
C ILE A 315 3.54 -1.68 -10.41
N ARG A 316 3.37 -2.97 -10.73
CA ARG A 316 4.25 -3.69 -11.66
C ARG A 316 4.24 -3.09 -13.06
N LEU A 317 3.08 -2.67 -13.57
CA LEU A 317 2.94 -1.95 -14.83
C LEU A 317 3.77 -0.66 -14.83
N LEU A 318 3.72 0.11 -13.73
CA LEU A 318 4.53 1.32 -13.59
C LEU A 318 6.03 1.04 -13.42
N PHE A 319 6.41 -0.13 -12.92
CA PHE A 319 7.81 -0.49 -12.71
C PHE A 319 8.46 -1.15 -13.93
N HIS A 320 7.73 -1.92 -14.73
CA HIS A 320 8.33 -2.76 -15.77
C HIS A 320 7.98 -2.39 -17.20
N MET A 321 6.85 -1.70 -17.44
CA MET A 321 6.48 -1.35 -18.82
C MET A 321 7.56 -0.50 -19.49
N ARG A 322 7.83 -0.77 -20.79
CA ARG A 322 8.88 -0.10 -21.57
C ARG A 322 8.63 1.40 -21.77
N LYS A 323 9.64 2.09 -22.33
CA LYS A 323 9.59 3.53 -22.63
C LYS A 323 8.34 3.86 -23.45
N HIS A 324 7.67 4.95 -23.09
CA HIS A 324 6.45 5.46 -23.71
C HIS A 324 5.15 4.67 -23.49
N ALA A 325 5.05 3.70 -22.59
CA ALA A 325 3.75 3.06 -22.30
C ALA A 325 2.69 4.07 -21.83
N PHE A 326 3.03 4.95 -20.88
CA PHE A 326 2.10 5.94 -20.33
C PHE A 326 2.50 7.37 -20.71
N SER A 327 1.52 8.16 -21.16
CA SER A 327 1.68 9.58 -21.46
C SER A 327 1.82 10.42 -20.17
N PHE A 328 2.44 11.59 -20.31
CA PHE A 328 2.62 12.51 -19.17
C PHE A 328 1.27 12.97 -18.58
N GLY A 329 0.29 13.26 -19.45
CA GLY A 329 -1.03 13.73 -19.00
C GLY A 329 -1.84 12.66 -18.28
N ALA A 330 -1.81 11.41 -18.75
CA ALA A 330 -2.50 10.31 -18.09
C ALA A 330 -1.94 10.04 -16.69
N LEU A 331 -0.60 10.02 -16.55
CA LEU A 331 0.05 9.83 -15.25
C LEU A 331 -0.26 10.96 -14.27
N LEU A 332 -0.26 12.22 -14.75
CA LEU A 332 -0.59 13.37 -13.90
C LEU A 332 -2.04 13.31 -13.41
N LEU A 333 -2.98 12.99 -14.32
CA LEU A 333 -4.39 12.84 -14.00
C LEU A 333 -4.61 11.71 -13.00
N PHE A 334 -3.98 10.55 -13.22
CA PHE A 334 -4.03 9.42 -12.31
C PHE A 334 -3.45 9.76 -10.94
N PHE A 335 -2.24 10.35 -10.89
CA PHE A 335 -1.56 10.70 -9.64
C PHE A 335 -2.40 11.65 -8.77
N LEU A 336 -2.88 12.77 -9.33
CA LEU A 336 -3.63 13.79 -8.58
C LEU A 336 -4.98 13.26 -8.09
N SER A 337 -5.68 12.49 -8.94
CA SER A 337 -6.96 11.92 -8.57
C SER A 337 -6.80 10.82 -7.51
N TYR A 338 -5.85 9.89 -7.71
CA TYR A 338 -5.66 8.75 -6.82
C TYR A 338 -5.17 9.15 -5.43
N ILE A 339 -4.21 10.09 -5.33
CA ILE A 339 -3.74 10.56 -4.01
C ILE A 339 -4.86 11.27 -3.24
N SER A 340 -5.69 12.06 -3.93
CA SER A 340 -6.84 12.75 -3.33
C SER A 340 -7.89 11.76 -2.83
N LEU A 341 -8.20 10.72 -3.61
CA LEU A 341 -9.10 9.65 -3.20
C LEU A 341 -8.53 8.86 -2.01
N ALA A 342 -7.24 8.56 -2.02
CA ALA A 342 -6.58 7.85 -0.91
C ALA A 342 -6.63 8.65 0.40
N VAL A 343 -6.42 9.98 0.37
CA VAL A 343 -6.58 10.86 1.54
C VAL A 343 -8.00 10.77 2.11
N LEU A 344 -9.01 10.83 1.23
CA LEU A 344 -10.42 10.80 1.63
C LEU A 344 -10.82 9.44 2.19
N VAL A 345 -10.34 8.35 1.60
CA VAL A 345 -10.71 6.99 1.99
C VAL A 345 -10.04 6.60 3.29
N TYR A 346 -8.84 7.10 3.58
CA TYR A 346 -8.20 6.83 4.86
C TYR A 346 -8.95 7.48 6.02
N GLY A 347 -9.34 6.66 7.01
CA GLY A 347 -10.10 7.10 8.19
C GLY A 347 -11.61 6.84 8.10
N ILE A 348 -12.11 6.29 6.99
CA ILE A 348 -13.48 5.77 6.94
C ILE A 348 -13.60 4.49 7.79
N ALA A 349 -14.83 4.12 8.16
CA ALA A 349 -15.12 2.95 8.98
C ALA A 349 -15.04 1.62 8.20
N VAL A 350 -13.88 1.33 7.62
CA VAL A 350 -13.56 0.10 6.87
C VAL A 350 -12.13 -0.35 7.21
N PRO A 351 -11.84 -1.66 7.33
CA PRO A 351 -10.47 -2.14 7.52
C PRO A 351 -9.66 -1.83 6.26
N SER A 352 -8.58 -1.07 6.40
CA SER A 352 -7.82 -0.55 5.26
C SER A 352 -6.37 -0.26 5.63
N GLY A 353 -5.44 -0.62 4.76
CA GLY A 353 -4.03 -0.25 4.85
C GLY A 353 -3.69 0.84 3.84
N LEU A 354 -2.60 1.57 4.09
CA LEU A 354 -2.14 2.66 3.21
C LEU A 354 -0.90 2.37 2.39
N PHE A 355 -0.18 1.29 2.72
CA PHE A 355 1.06 0.94 2.02
C PHE A 355 0.91 0.93 0.49
N VAL A 356 -0.08 0.18 -0.01
CA VAL A 356 -0.28 0.01 -1.46
C VAL A 356 -0.73 1.32 -2.13
N PRO A 357 -1.72 2.08 -1.61
CA PRO A 357 -2.07 3.37 -2.19
C PRO A 357 -0.91 4.39 -2.24
N SER A 358 -0.07 4.45 -1.20
CA SER A 358 1.11 5.32 -1.16
C SER A 358 2.18 4.87 -2.17
N LEU A 359 2.41 3.56 -2.30
CA LEU A 359 3.33 3.01 -3.32
C LEU A 359 2.85 3.28 -4.73
N LEU A 360 1.56 3.06 -5.02
CA LEU A 360 0.99 3.25 -6.35
C LEU A 360 0.99 4.73 -6.78
N SER A 361 0.58 5.63 -5.89
CA SER A 361 0.66 7.08 -6.16
C SER A 361 2.11 7.54 -6.32
N GLY A 362 3.04 7.06 -5.47
CA GLY A 362 4.46 7.37 -5.61
C GLY A 362 5.10 6.79 -6.87
N ALA A 363 4.70 5.59 -7.30
CA ALA A 363 5.14 4.98 -8.56
C ALA A 363 4.71 5.83 -9.76
N ALA A 364 3.47 6.32 -9.75
CA ALA A 364 2.96 7.20 -10.79
C ALA A 364 3.72 8.55 -10.81
N PHE A 365 3.99 9.14 -9.64
CA PHE A 365 4.80 10.35 -9.50
C PHE A 365 6.24 10.15 -9.99
N GLY A 366 6.88 9.06 -9.58
CA GLY A 366 8.24 8.72 -10.00
C GLY A 366 8.34 8.46 -11.50
N ARG A 367 7.35 7.78 -12.08
CA ARG A 367 7.26 7.56 -13.54
C ARG A 367 7.03 8.88 -14.29
N LEU A 368 6.21 9.77 -13.76
CA LEU A 368 6.01 11.12 -14.31
C LEU A 368 7.32 11.91 -14.33
N PHE A 369 8.07 11.87 -13.21
CA PHE A 369 9.37 12.51 -13.11
C PHE A 369 10.41 11.87 -14.06
N GLY A 370 10.44 10.54 -14.16
CA GLY A 370 11.33 9.81 -15.07
C GLY A 370 11.07 10.13 -16.54
N ASN A 371 9.81 10.26 -16.94
CA ASN A 371 9.43 10.70 -18.30
C ASN A 371 9.90 12.14 -18.59
N LEU A 372 9.86 13.03 -17.59
CA LEU A 372 10.38 14.39 -17.73
C LEU A 372 11.91 14.40 -17.82
N ALA A 373 12.58 13.62 -16.97
CA ALA A 373 14.03 13.47 -16.95
C ALA A 373 14.57 12.96 -18.30
N LEU A 374 13.94 11.92 -18.87
CA LEU A 374 14.30 11.37 -20.18
C LEU A 374 14.10 12.36 -21.35
N ARG A 375 13.18 13.33 -21.23
CA ARG A 375 13.04 14.42 -22.23
C ARG A 375 14.19 15.42 -22.15
N LEU A 376 14.77 15.63 -20.97
CA LEU A 376 15.87 16.57 -20.74
C LEU A 376 17.22 15.99 -21.15
N SER A 377 17.46 14.70 -20.85
CA SER A 377 18.67 14.01 -21.30
C SER A 377 18.39 12.53 -21.58
N PRO A 378 18.70 12.03 -22.78
CA PRO A 378 18.49 10.63 -23.15
C PRO A 378 19.46 9.66 -22.44
N ASN A 379 20.51 10.17 -21.78
CA ASN A 379 21.52 9.38 -21.08
C ASN A 379 21.15 9.04 -19.63
N LEU A 380 20.00 9.50 -19.14
CA LEU A 380 19.49 9.21 -17.79
C LEU A 380 18.90 7.79 -17.73
N ALA A 381 18.80 7.26 -16.51
CA ALA A 381 18.21 5.97 -16.20
C ALA A 381 16.79 5.82 -16.75
N PHE A 382 16.36 4.58 -16.91
CA PHE A 382 15.02 4.27 -17.38
C PHE A 382 13.94 4.82 -16.43
N SER A 383 12.81 5.24 -17.00
CA SER A 383 11.67 5.78 -16.22
C SER A 383 11.16 4.82 -15.14
N ASN A 384 11.44 3.53 -15.30
CA ASN A 384 11.13 2.43 -14.40
C ASN A 384 11.85 2.56 -13.05
N THR A 385 13.14 2.90 -13.08
CA THR A 385 13.95 3.16 -11.88
C THR A 385 13.39 4.34 -11.09
N TYR A 386 13.05 5.42 -11.79
CA TYR A 386 12.43 6.59 -11.19
C TYR A 386 11.07 6.29 -10.56
N ALA A 387 10.28 5.37 -11.14
CA ALA A 387 9.01 4.92 -10.55
C ALA A 387 9.22 4.23 -9.20
N LEU A 388 10.19 3.32 -9.08
CA LEU A 388 10.53 2.66 -7.81
C LEU A 388 10.98 3.66 -6.74
N ILE A 389 11.86 4.60 -7.12
CA ILE A 389 12.35 5.65 -6.22
C ILE A 389 11.22 6.59 -5.79
N GLY A 390 10.32 6.96 -6.70
CA GLY A 390 9.14 7.77 -6.37
C GLY A 390 8.15 7.05 -5.44
N ALA A 391 7.96 5.75 -5.64
CA ALA A 391 7.15 4.91 -4.75
C ALA A 391 7.71 4.90 -3.32
N ALA A 392 9.03 4.73 -3.20
CA ALA A 392 9.73 4.82 -1.92
C ALA A 392 9.60 6.22 -1.29
N ALA A 393 9.82 7.29 -2.08
CA ALA A 393 9.78 8.66 -1.59
C ALA A 393 8.42 9.06 -1.00
N VAL A 394 7.31 8.72 -1.67
CA VAL A 394 5.96 9.06 -1.19
C VAL A 394 5.56 8.20 0.01
N LEU A 395 5.84 6.90 -0.01
CA LEU A 395 5.56 6.02 1.13
C LEU A 395 6.39 6.41 2.36
N GLY A 396 7.69 6.66 2.20
CA GLY A 396 8.59 7.15 3.25
C GLY A 396 8.20 8.54 3.75
N GLY A 397 7.66 9.40 2.86
CA GLY A 397 7.12 10.71 3.24
C GLY A 397 5.87 10.61 4.12
N MET A 398 4.96 9.66 3.86
CA MET A 398 3.72 9.50 4.64
C MET A 398 3.94 8.73 5.94
N ALA A 399 4.62 7.58 5.88
CA ALA A 399 4.81 6.67 7.00
C ALA A 399 6.08 6.94 7.83
N ARG A 400 7.02 7.75 7.31
CA ARG A 400 8.33 8.05 7.93
C ARG A 400 9.26 6.85 8.16
N MET A 401 8.93 5.68 7.67
CA MET A 401 9.75 4.47 7.82
C MET A 401 10.99 4.51 6.94
N THR A 402 12.14 4.08 7.47
CA THR A 402 13.43 4.18 6.76
C THR A 402 14.12 2.84 6.56
N ILE A 403 14.67 2.25 7.61
CA ILE A 403 15.54 1.07 7.51
C ILE A 403 14.70 -0.14 7.11
N SER A 404 13.59 -0.37 7.83
CA SER A 404 12.69 -1.48 7.53
C SER A 404 12.10 -1.37 6.12
N LEU A 405 11.72 -0.16 5.70
CA LEU A 405 11.13 0.05 4.39
C LEU A 405 12.15 -0.14 3.27
N THR A 406 13.40 0.30 3.47
CA THR A 406 14.50 0.04 2.52
C THR A 406 14.67 -1.46 2.31
N VAL A 407 14.71 -2.24 3.39
CA VAL A 407 14.87 -3.69 3.31
C VAL A 407 13.64 -4.39 2.73
N ILE A 408 12.42 -3.94 3.05
CA ILE A 408 11.20 -4.48 2.42
C ILE A 408 11.25 -4.27 0.90
N LEU A 409 11.54 -3.05 0.44
CA LEU A 409 11.62 -2.74 -0.98
C LEU A 409 12.76 -3.51 -1.66
N LEU A 410 13.91 -3.65 -0.99
CA LEU A 410 15.02 -4.47 -1.46
C LEU A 410 14.61 -5.93 -1.65
N GLU A 411 14.00 -6.54 -0.64
CA GLU A 411 13.58 -7.94 -0.71
C GLU A 411 12.50 -8.14 -1.79
N CYS A 412 11.56 -7.21 -1.94
CA CYS A 412 10.53 -7.27 -2.98
C CYS A 412 11.05 -7.06 -4.42
N THR A 413 12.14 -6.29 -4.59
CA THR A 413 12.77 -6.01 -5.89
C THR A 413 13.83 -7.05 -6.27
N GLY A 414 14.49 -7.66 -5.29
CA GLY A 414 15.53 -8.66 -5.49
C GLY A 414 16.83 -8.12 -6.10
N ASN A 415 17.03 -6.79 -6.12
CA ASN A 415 18.24 -6.17 -6.69
C ASN A 415 18.94 -5.26 -5.66
N GLU A 416 20.15 -5.66 -5.28
CA GLU A 416 20.99 -5.00 -4.28
C GLU A 416 21.56 -3.64 -4.69
N GLN A 417 21.56 -3.33 -5.98
CA GLN A 417 22.04 -2.04 -6.47
C GLN A 417 21.15 -0.87 -6.02
N PHE A 418 19.87 -1.13 -5.72
CA PHE A 418 18.94 -0.09 -5.29
C PHE A 418 19.05 0.27 -3.80
N VAL A 419 19.86 -0.44 -3.00
CA VAL A 419 20.00 -0.16 -1.55
C VAL A 419 20.36 1.30 -1.31
N LEU A 420 21.41 1.80 -1.95
CA LEU A 420 21.91 3.16 -1.73
C LEU A 420 20.88 4.23 -2.21
N PRO A 421 20.34 4.18 -3.44
CA PRO A 421 19.28 5.09 -3.87
C PRO A 421 18.06 5.10 -2.96
N LEU A 422 17.58 3.93 -2.55
CA LEU A 422 16.40 3.81 -1.69
C LEU A 422 16.67 4.43 -0.32
N MET A 423 17.80 4.13 0.29
CA MET A 423 18.17 4.66 1.60
C MET A 423 18.28 6.19 1.59
N LEU A 424 18.96 6.77 0.59
CA LEU A 424 19.09 8.22 0.44
C LEU A 424 17.74 8.90 0.23
N THR A 425 16.88 8.33 -0.62
CA THR A 425 15.56 8.88 -0.92
C THR A 425 14.63 8.80 0.29
N LEU A 426 14.63 7.68 1.02
CA LEU A 426 13.80 7.49 2.20
C LEU A 426 14.25 8.38 3.37
N MET A 427 15.57 8.49 3.58
CA MET A 427 16.11 9.36 4.63
C MET A 427 15.78 10.82 4.36
N THR A 428 15.93 11.28 3.12
CA THR A 428 15.59 12.66 2.73
C THR A 428 14.08 12.92 2.83
N ALA A 429 13.23 12.01 2.37
CA ALA A 429 11.78 12.10 2.51
C ALA A 429 11.34 12.16 3.98
N ARG A 430 11.94 11.34 4.86
CA ARG A 430 11.70 11.35 6.30
C ARG A 430 12.07 12.71 6.90
N ILE A 431 13.28 13.20 6.66
CA ILE A 431 13.76 14.48 7.20
C ILE A 431 12.86 15.63 6.74
N VAL A 432 12.63 15.76 5.43
CA VAL A 432 11.92 16.90 4.86
C VAL A 432 10.51 16.99 5.40
N GLY A 433 9.73 15.92 5.37
CA GLY A 433 8.38 16.05 5.88
C GLY A 433 8.32 16.03 7.42
N GLY A 434 9.31 15.46 8.12
CA GLY A 434 9.41 15.53 9.59
C GLY A 434 9.58 16.96 10.12
N VAL A 435 10.02 17.90 9.27
CA VAL A 435 10.01 19.34 9.58
C VAL A 435 8.59 19.91 9.66
N PHE A 436 7.64 19.35 8.91
CA PHE A 436 6.28 19.89 8.81
C PHE A 436 5.29 19.18 9.72
N ASN A 437 5.35 17.85 9.81
CA ASN A 437 4.43 17.05 10.63
C ASN A 437 5.00 15.68 11.02
N GLU A 438 4.31 15.08 11.99
CA GLU A 438 4.54 13.72 12.44
C GLU A 438 4.12 12.68 11.37
N ASP A 439 4.54 11.43 11.56
CA ASP A 439 4.07 10.34 10.72
C ASP A 439 2.58 10.08 10.93
N LEU A 440 1.96 9.49 9.91
CA LEU A 440 0.53 9.28 9.90
C LEU A 440 0.04 8.34 11.01
N TYR A 441 0.86 7.36 11.42
CA TYR A 441 0.50 6.42 12.47
C TYR A 441 0.48 7.12 13.84
N HIS A 442 1.49 7.92 14.16
CA HIS A 442 1.55 8.74 15.37
C HIS A 442 0.40 9.75 15.44
N ILE A 443 0.08 10.45 14.34
CA ILE A 443 -1.08 11.35 14.29
C ILE A 443 -2.36 10.60 14.71
N HIS A 444 -2.59 9.39 14.18
CA HIS A 444 -3.78 8.60 14.53
C HIS A 444 -3.76 8.06 15.96
N ILE A 445 -2.58 7.85 16.56
CA ILE A 445 -2.44 7.49 17.97
C ILE A 445 -2.83 8.69 18.84
N HIS A 446 -2.29 9.89 18.57
CA HIS A 446 -2.59 11.10 19.34
C HIS A 446 -4.05 11.57 19.21
N LEU A 447 -4.68 11.34 18.06
CA LEU A 447 -6.10 11.65 17.86
C LEU A 447 -7.06 10.69 18.61
N LYS A 448 -6.57 9.55 19.10
CA LYS A 448 -7.39 8.63 19.91
C LYS A 448 -7.48 9.12 21.35
N LYS A 449 -8.71 9.36 21.79
CA LYS A 449 -8.99 9.75 23.19
C LYS A 449 -8.56 8.67 24.17
N GLY A 450 -7.78 9.07 25.18
CA GLY A 450 -7.41 8.22 26.32
C GLY A 450 -6.23 7.28 26.07
N VAL A 451 -5.48 7.45 24.98
CA VAL A 451 -4.26 6.68 24.70
C VAL A 451 -3.04 7.48 25.13
N ASN A 452 -2.35 7.01 26.17
CA ASN A 452 -1.09 7.62 26.63
C ASN A 452 0.08 6.88 25.99
N PHE A 453 0.50 7.33 24.82
CA PHE A 453 1.63 6.75 24.11
C PHE A 453 2.95 7.37 24.59
N LEU A 454 3.92 6.53 24.96
CA LEU A 454 5.26 6.97 25.35
C LEU A 454 6.14 7.13 24.10
N GLU A 455 6.53 8.37 23.80
CA GLU A 455 7.45 8.68 22.71
C GLU A 455 8.88 8.19 23.02
N ALA A 456 9.64 7.86 21.97
CA ALA A 456 10.99 7.31 22.10
C ALA A 456 12.00 8.33 22.67
N GLU A 457 11.79 9.61 22.38
CA GLU A 457 12.57 10.72 22.92
C GLU A 457 11.63 11.69 23.65
N LEU A 458 12.07 12.27 24.76
CA LEU A 458 11.36 13.41 25.35
C LEU A 458 11.38 14.55 24.32
N ARG A 459 10.20 14.99 23.85
CA ARG A 459 10.10 16.26 23.10
C ARG A 459 10.85 17.31 23.89
N SER A 460 11.97 17.79 23.35
CA SER A 460 12.69 18.89 23.96
C SER A 460 11.71 20.04 24.12
N ILE A 461 11.44 20.44 25.35
CA ILE A 461 10.47 21.48 25.75
C ILE A 461 10.83 22.86 25.12
N THR A 462 11.87 22.95 24.30
CA THR A 462 12.52 24.16 23.81
C THR A 462 12.26 24.52 22.33
N ARG A 463 11.32 23.87 21.60
CA ARG A 463 11.08 24.19 20.16
C ARG A 463 9.79 24.94 19.82
N HIS A 464 9.08 25.48 20.82
CA HIS A 464 8.03 26.48 20.57
C HIS A 464 8.19 27.68 21.51
N HIS A 465 9.08 28.58 21.11
CA HIS A 465 8.94 30.02 21.31
C HIS A 465 9.22 30.72 19.98
#